data_AF-A0A8F2T4E3-F1
#
_entry.id   AF-A0A8F2T4E3-F1
#
_cell.length_a   1.000
_cell.length_b   1.000
_cell.length_c   1.000
_cell.angle_alpha   90.00
_cell.angle_beta   90.00
_cell.angle_gamma   90.00
#
_symmetry.space_group_name_H-M   'P 1'
#
loop_
_entity.id
_entity.type
_entity.pdbx_description
1 polymer ?
#
loop_
_entity_poly.entity_id
_entity_poly.type
_entity_poly.pdbx_seq_one_letter_code
_entity_poly.pdbx_strand_id
1 'polypeptide(L)'
;PLLEIWGRFVPEGYLTACTFDYLMNTFDNHLFVASIFFCSYVVPMFMIIYFYSQIVSKVFSHEKALREQAKKMNVESLRSNQQQASQSAELRIAKAAITICFLFVASWTPYAVLALIGAFGDQSLLTPGVSMIPALNCKLVACIDPYVYAISHPRYRVELQKRLPWLAIKESSGDTQSTTTEVTTAPPQQTTTT
;
A
#
# COMPACT_ATOMS: atom_id res chain seq x y z
N PRO A 1 17.89 25.89 -11.61
CA PRO A 1 18.44 27.13 -12.19
C PRO A 1 17.77 27.61 -13.49
N LEU A 2 17.06 26.77 -14.27
CA LEU A 2 16.30 27.22 -15.46
C LEU A 2 14.77 27.13 -15.33
N LEU A 3 14.23 26.38 -14.36
CA LEU A 3 12.77 26.29 -14.12
C LEU A 3 12.33 26.68 -12.69
N GLU A 4 13.27 27.00 -11.77
CA GLU A 4 13.01 27.46 -10.38
C GLU A 4 11.77 26.85 -9.69
N ILE A 5 11.57 25.54 -9.89
CA ILE A 5 10.40 24.81 -9.42
C ILE A 5 10.55 24.67 -7.90
N TRP A 6 9.77 25.46 -7.18
CA TRP A 6 9.55 25.49 -5.74
C TRP A 6 10.06 24.26 -4.96
N GLY A 7 11.06 24.47 -4.09
CA GLY A 7 11.75 23.43 -3.31
C GLY A 7 13.15 23.06 -3.84
N ARG A 8 13.98 22.42 -3.01
CA ARG A 8 15.30 21.88 -3.41
C ARG A 8 15.57 20.53 -2.76
N PHE A 9 16.41 19.71 -3.40
CA PHE A 9 16.89 18.45 -2.82
C PHE A 9 18.35 18.60 -2.39
N VAL A 10 18.66 18.14 -1.19
CA VAL A 10 19.98 18.23 -0.56
C VAL A 10 20.37 16.90 0.10
N PRO A 11 21.67 16.64 0.31
CA PRO A 11 22.11 15.51 1.11
C PRO A 11 21.58 15.60 2.56
N GLU A 12 21.18 14.47 3.13
CA GLU A 12 20.69 14.37 4.52
C GLU A 12 21.61 13.50 5.41
N GLY A 13 21.55 13.73 6.72
CA GLY A 13 22.21 12.91 7.74
C GLY A 13 23.72 12.74 7.53
N TYR A 14 24.16 11.51 7.24
CA TYR A 14 25.58 11.19 6.97
C TYR A 14 26.05 11.55 5.55
N LEU A 15 25.24 12.30 4.80
CA LEU A 15 25.53 12.72 3.42
C LEU A 15 25.63 11.55 2.43
N THR A 16 24.98 10.43 2.74
CA THR A 16 24.93 9.22 1.92
C THR A 16 23.61 9.06 1.15
N ALA A 17 22.64 9.93 1.43
CA ALA A 17 21.33 9.97 0.78
C ALA A 17 20.91 11.43 0.56
N CYS A 18 19.98 11.64 -0.38
CA CYS A 18 19.38 12.95 -0.64
C CYS A 18 17.88 12.93 -0.32
N THR A 19 17.38 14.09 0.11
CA THR A 19 15.95 14.33 0.37
C THR A 19 15.60 15.78 0.09
N PHE A 20 14.31 16.12 0.16
CA PHE A 20 13.88 17.49 0.04
C PHE A 20 14.35 18.29 1.26
N ASP A 21 14.71 19.55 1.04
CA ASP A 21 15.30 20.35 2.09
C ASP A 21 14.26 20.83 3.10
N TYR A 22 14.21 20.16 4.25
CA TYR A 22 13.40 20.57 5.38
C TYR A 22 14.15 21.43 6.40
N LEU A 23 15.39 21.88 6.12
CA LEU A 23 16.21 22.66 7.06
C LEU A 23 16.31 24.14 6.68
N MET A 24 16.11 24.50 5.41
CA MET A 24 16.16 25.90 5.00
C MET A 24 15.04 26.72 5.64
N ASN A 25 15.46 27.78 6.33
CA ASN A 25 14.58 28.71 7.02
C ASN A 25 14.18 29.87 6.08
N THR A 26 13.37 29.53 5.08
CA THR A 26 12.73 30.52 4.20
C THR A 26 11.24 30.22 4.13
N PHE A 27 10.43 31.28 3.96
CA PHE A 27 8.98 31.15 3.88
C PHE A 27 8.55 30.19 2.76
N ASP A 28 9.17 30.32 1.58
CA ASP A 28 8.88 29.45 0.44
C ASP A 28 9.18 27.98 0.75
N ASN A 29 10.28 27.70 1.44
CA ASN A 29 10.63 26.34 1.82
C ASN A 29 9.67 25.76 2.86
N HIS A 30 9.27 26.56 3.84
CA HIS A 30 8.27 26.13 4.83
C HIS A 30 6.93 25.80 4.17
N LEU A 31 6.47 26.64 3.25
CA LEU A 31 5.24 26.39 2.50
C LEU A 31 5.36 25.13 1.62
N PHE A 32 6.53 24.88 1.03
CA PHE A 32 6.80 23.66 0.27
C PHE A 32 6.73 22.40 1.17
N VAL A 33 7.40 22.42 2.33
CA VAL A 33 7.39 21.31 3.29
C VAL A 33 5.98 21.06 3.82
N ALA A 34 5.23 22.11 4.17
CA ALA A 34 3.83 21.99 4.59
C ALA A 34 2.96 21.38 3.49
N SER A 35 3.16 21.78 2.24
CA SER A 35 2.39 21.28 1.09
C SER A 35 2.66 19.80 0.84
N ILE A 36 3.93 19.37 0.85
CA ILE A 36 4.29 17.95 0.75
C ILE A 36 3.73 17.15 1.92
N PHE A 37 3.87 17.64 3.16
CA PHE A 37 3.34 16.95 4.32
C PHE A 37 1.82 16.75 4.22
N PHE A 38 1.09 17.80 3.81
CA PHE A 38 -0.36 17.70 3.66
C PHE A 38 -0.77 16.74 2.54
N CYS A 39 -0.25 16.94 1.32
CA CYS A 39 -0.65 16.18 0.14
C CYS A 39 -0.16 14.73 0.17
N SER A 40 1.06 14.48 0.66
CA SER A 40 1.70 13.16 0.58
C SER A 40 1.57 12.34 1.86
N TYR A 41 1.14 12.95 2.97
CA TYR A 41 0.97 12.23 4.24
C TYR A 41 -0.44 12.39 4.81
N VAL A 42 -0.93 13.62 5.05
CA VAL A 42 -2.24 13.84 5.68
C VAL A 42 -3.40 13.30 4.82
N VAL A 43 -3.42 13.62 3.52
CA VAL A 43 -4.47 13.16 2.61
C VAL A 43 -4.49 11.62 2.50
N PRO A 44 -3.37 10.92 2.23
CA PRO A 44 -3.33 9.46 2.26
C PRO A 44 -3.74 8.86 3.61
N MET A 45 -3.31 9.45 4.73
CA MET A 45 -3.70 9.01 6.07
C MET A 45 -5.21 9.09 6.28
N PHE A 46 -5.84 10.19 5.89
CA PHE A 46 -7.28 10.35 5.97
C PHE A 46 -8.01 9.30 5.12
N MET A 47 -7.55 9.09 3.88
CA MET A 47 -8.12 8.06 2.99
C MET A 47 -7.98 6.66 3.61
N ILE A 48 -6.82 6.32 4.15
CA ILE A 48 -6.56 5.05 4.86
C ILE A 48 -7.58 4.88 6.00
N ILE A 49 -7.69 5.86 6.90
CA ILE A 49 -8.61 5.79 8.04
C ILE A 49 -10.05 5.60 7.56
N TYR A 50 -10.48 6.37 6.57
CA TYR A 50 -11.84 6.30 6.03
C TYR A 50 -12.15 4.95 5.36
N PHE A 51 -11.28 4.45 4.49
CA PHE A 51 -11.53 3.17 3.82
C PHE A 51 -11.45 1.99 4.80
N TYR A 52 -10.53 2.01 5.75
CA TYR A 52 -10.43 0.94 6.74
C TYR A 52 -11.57 0.94 7.75
N SER A 53 -12.10 2.11 8.15
CA SER A 53 -13.31 2.14 8.99
C SER A 53 -14.46 1.44 8.28
N GLN A 54 -14.62 1.65 6.97
CA GLN A 54 -15.65 0.97 6.17
C GLN A 54 -15.41 -0.54 6.06
N ILE A 55 -14.16 -0.98 5.89
CA ILE A 55 -13.82 -2.41 5.85
C ILE A 55 -14.16 -3.08 7.19
N VAL A 56 -13.74 -2.48 8.30
CA VAL A 56 -14.01 -3.00 9.64
C VAL A 56 -15.52 -3.09 9.91
N SER A 57 -16.29 -2.06 9.56
CA SER A 57 -17.75 -2.10 9.66
C SER A 57 -18.37 -3.24 8.84
N LYS A 58 -17.87 -3.48 7.63
CA LYS A 58 -18.32 -4.61 6.80
C LYS A 58 -17.96 -5.95 7.43
N VAL A 59 -16.75 -6.12 7.97
CA VAL A 59 -16.33 -7.37 8.64
C VAL A 59 -17.21 -7.68 9.84
N PHE A 60 -17.54 -6.69 10.69
CA PHE A 60 -18.45 -6.89 11.81
C PHE A 60 -19.87 -7.27 11.36
N SER A 61 -20.39 -6.60 10.33
CA SER A 61 -21.70 -6.95 9.77
C SER A 61 -21.72 -8.37 9.18
N HIS A 62 -20.61 -8.78 8.57
CA HIS A 62 -20.43 -10.09 7.97
C HIS A 62 -20.32 -11.19 9.02
N GLU A 63 -19.56 -10.98 10.10
CA GLU A 63 -19.45 -11.91 11.22
C GLU A 63 -20.82 -12.14 11.87
N LYS A 64 -21.60 -11.06 12.04
CA LYS A 64 -22.97 -11.14 12.54
C LYS A 64 -23.87 -11.95 11.60
N ALA A 65 -23.81 -11.70 10.29
CA ALA A 65 -24.58 -12.43 9.29
C ALA A 65 -24.20 -13.92 9.24
N LEU A 66 -22.90 -14.25 9.30
CA LEU A 66 -22.40 -15.63 9.39
C LEU A 66 -22.90 -16.34 10.65
N ARG A 67 -22.87 -15.65 11.80
CA ARG A 67 -23.39 -16.20 13.06
C ARG A 67 -24.89 -16.48 12.99
N GLU A 68 -25.65 -15.63 12.29
CA GLU A 68 -27.08 -15.83 12.07
C GLU A 68 -27.36 -16.94 11.03
N GLN A 69 -26.55 -17.06 9.99
CA GLN A 69 -26.63 -18.14 9.00
C GLN A 69 -26.26 -19.50 9.59
N ALA A 70 -25.24 -19.56 10.45
CA ALA A 70 -24.84 -20.78 11.18
C ALA A 70 -25.96 -21.30 12.11
N LYS A 71 -26.83 -20.42 12.61
CA LYS A 71 -28.02 -20.82 13.37
C LYS A 71 -29.15 -21.38 12.51
N LYS A 72 -29.15 -21.10 11.20
CA LYS A 72 -30.22 -21.49 10.26
C LYS A 72 -29.84 -22.66 9.34
N MET A 73 -28.55 -22.88 9.07
CA MET A 73 -28.08 -23.93 8.17
C MET A 73 -27.83 -25.25 8.93
N ASN A 74 -28.83 -26.13 8.93
CA ASN A 74 -28.64 -27.56 9.21
C ASN A 74 -28.48 -28.40 7.92
N VAL A 75 -28.69 -27.84 6.71
CA VAL A 75 -28.54 -28.56 5.43
C VAL A 75 -28.22 -27.55 4.32
N GLU A 76 -27.53 -27.99 3.26
CA GLU A 76 -27.18 -27.32 1.97
C GLU A 76 -25.73 -26.79 1.84
N SER A 77 -24.80 -27.70 1.49
CA SER A 77 -23.35 -27.58 1.72
C SER A 77 -22.45 -27.25 0.51
N LEU A 78 -22.98 -26.90 -0.67
CA LEU A 78 -22.12 -26.66 -1.86
C LEU A 78 -22.05 -25.19 -2.31
N ARG A 79 -23.19 -24.48 -2.40
CA ARG A 79 -23.21 -23.05 -2.78
C ARG A 79 -22.67 -22.13 -1.68
N SER A 80 -22.82 -22.55 -0.43
CA SER A 80 -22.25 -21.90 0.76
C SER A 80 -20.71 -22.00 0.77
N ASN A 81 -20.14 -23.14 0.39
CA ASN A 81 -18.69 -23.35 0.37
C ASN A 81 -17.95 -22.45 -0.64
N GLN A 82 -18.48 -22.31 -1.87
CA GLN A 82 -17.83 -21.48 -2.88
C GLN A 82 -17.90 -19.98 -2.55
N GLN A 83 -19.04 -19.52 -2.03
CA GLN A 83 -19.19 -18.15 -1.52
C GLN A 83 -18.23 -17.89 -0.34
N GLN A 84 -18.08 -18.86 0.56
CA GLN A 84 -17.20 -18.76 1.72
C GLN A 84 -15.71 -18.76 1.30
N ALA A 85 -15.34 -19.52 0.27
CA ALA A 85 -13.99 -19.54 -0.28
C ALA A 85 -13.61 -18.20 -0.96
N SER A 86 -14.49 -17.63 -1.79
CA SER A 86 -14.23 -16.33 -2.43
C SER A 86 -14.11 -15.20 -1.40
N GLN A 87 -14.99 -15.20 -0.38
CA GLN A 87 -14.93 -14.26 0.73
C GLN A 87 -13.64 -14.39 1.55
N SER A 88 -13.13 -15.62 1.76
CA SER A 88 -11.86 -15.84 2.45
C SER A 88 -10.66 -15.27 1.68
N ALA A 89 -10.69 -15.30 0.35
CA ALA A 89 -9.66 -14.71 -0.50
C ALA A 89 -9.70 -13.17 -0.42
N GLU A 90 -10.89 -12.56 -0.46
CA GLU A 90 -11.07 -11.12 -0.26
C GLU A 90 -10.56 -10.65 1.11
N LEU A 91 -10.83 -11.42 2.18
CA LEU A 91 -10.33 -11.12 3.51
C LEU A 91 -8.79 -11.18 3.58
N ARG A 92 -8.15 -12.14 2.90
CA ARG A 92 -6.68 -12.24 2.82
C ARG A 92 -6.07 -11.05 2.08
N ILE A 93 -6.70 -10.60 0.99
CA ILE A 93 -6.29 -9.40 0.25
C ILE A 93 -6.43 -8.16 1.13
N ALA A 94 -7.56 -8.01 1.83
CA ALA A 94 -7.78 -6.91 2.77
C ALA A 94 -6.73 -6.91 3.89
N LYS A 95 -6.40 -8.08 4.46
CA LYS A 95 -5.33 -8.21 5.48
C LYS A 95 -3.96 -7.79 4.94
N ALA A 96 -3.64 -8.14 3.69
CA ALA A 96 -2.39 -7.72 3.04
C ALA A 96 -2.34 -6.21 2.91
N ALA A 97 -3.43 -5.59 2.43
CA ALA A 97 -3.53 -4.14 2.32
C ALA A 97 -3.38 -3.44 3.68
N ILE A 98 -4.05 -3.93 4.73
CA ILE A 98 -3.93 -3.39 6.11
C ILE A 98 -2.48 -3.42 6.56
N THR A 99 -1.79 -4.54 6.31
CA THR A 99 -0.40 -4.73 6.71
C THR A 99 0.53 -3.74 6.02
N ILE A 100 0.37 -3.55 4.71
CA ILE A 100 1.16 -2.59 3.92
C ILE A 100 0.89 -1.15 4.39
N CYS A 101 -0.38 -0.79 4.57
CA CYS A 101 -0.72 0.53 5.09
C CYS A 101 -0.13 0.76 6.48
N PHE A 102 -0.24 -0.21 7.40
CA PHE A 102 0.37 -0.09 8.72
C PHE A 102 1.88 0.11 8.64
N LEU A 103 2.58 -0.70 7.83
CA LEU A 103 4.02 -0.59 7.64
C LEU A 103 4.42 0.77 7.04
N PHE A 104 3.65 1.26 6.07
CA PHE A 104 3.84 2.59 5.49
C PHE A 104 3.75 3.67 6.57
N VAL A 105 2.68 3.69 7.37
CA VAL A 105 2.49 4.68 8.43
C VAL A 105 3.60 4.58 9.47
N ALA A 106 3.90 3.38 9.97
CA ALA A 106 4.94 3.16 10.96
C ALA A 106 6.33 3.61 10.47
N SER A 107 6.62 3.47 9.18
CA SER A 107 7.91 3.82 8.60
C SER A 107 8.01 5.32 8.28
N TRP A 108 6.95 5.92 7.73
CA TRP A 108 6.95 7.31 7.28
C TRP A 108 6.62 8.32 8.37
N THR A 109 5.83 7.97 9.40
CA THR A 109 5.46 8.90 10.47
C THR A 109 6.69 9.53 11.15
N PRO A 110 7.70 8.75 11.58
CA PRO A 110 8.84 9.33 12.28
C PRO A 110 9.64 10.28 11.39
N TYR A 111 9.77 9.98 10.09
CA TYR A 111 10.46 10.85 9.14
C TYR A 111 9.67 12.12 8.82
N ALA A 112 8.35 12.02 8.68
CA ALA A 112 7.47 13.16 8.49
C ALA A 112 7.52 14.12 9.70
N VAL A 113 7.55 13.59 10.92
CA VAL A 113 7.75 14.39 12.14
C VAL A 113 9.10 15.09 12.14
N LEU A 114 10.19 14.41 11.74
CA LEU A 114 11.51 15.04 11.63
C LEU A 114 11.53 16.18 10.61
N ALA A 115 10.90 16.00 9.45
CA ALA A 115 10.80 17.05 8.45
C ALA A 115 10.02 18.27 8.98
N LEU A 116 8.96 18.06 9.77
CA LEU A 116 8.24 19.15 10.43
C LEU A 116 9.07 19.83 11.53
N ILE A 117 9.85 19.08 12.31
CA ILE A 117 10.78 19.65 13.28
C ILE A 117 11.84 20.50 12.57
N GLY A 118 12.34 20.06 11.41
CA GLY A 118 13.29 20.82 10.62
C GLY A 118 12.73 22.15 10.13
N ALA A 119 11.50 22.13 9.61
CA ALA A 119 10.89 23.29 9.00
C ALA A 119 10.26 24.25 10.02
N PHE A 120 9.71 23.75 11.13
CA PHE A 120 8.90 24.56 12.05
C PHE A 120 9.34 24.49 13.52
N GLY A 121 10.27 23.60 13.85
CA GLY A 121 10.69 23.32 15.22
C GLY A 121 12.16 23.62 15.47
N ASP A 122 12.71 22.95 16.49
CA ASP A 122 14.11 23.08 16.88
C ASP A 122 15.00 22.12 16.07
N GLN A 123 15.77 22.69 15.15
CA GLN A 123 16.73 21.95 14.32
C GLN A 123 17.88 21.33 15.13
N SER A 124 18.13 21.77 16.37
CA SER A 124 19.19 21.20 17.22
C SER A 124 18.94 19.72 17.57
N LEU A 125 17.69 19.27 17.49
CA LEU A 125 17.28 17.88 17.69
C LEU A 125 17.66 16.97 16.51
N LEU A 126 17.95 17.54 15.34
CA LEU A 126 18.18 16.81 14.09
C LEU A 126 19.64 16.42 13.91
N THR A 127 20.09 15.47 14.74
CA THR A 127 21.41 14.86 14.56
C THR A 127 21.41 13.87 13.39
N PRO A 128 22.58 13.57 12.78
CA PRO A 128 22.67 12.60 11.69
C PRO A 128 22.08 11.23 12.04
N GLY A 129 22.35 10.70 13.24
CA GLY A 129 21.81 9.41 13.67
C GLY A 129 20.28 9.42 13.80
N VAL A 130 19.73 10.46 14.43
CA VAL A 130 18.28 10.64 14.62
C VAL A 130 17.57 10.80 13.28
N SER A 131 18.18 11.50 12.32
CA SER A 131 17.59 11.73 11.00
C SER A 131 17.65 10.48 10.11
N MET A 132 18.76 9.73 10.18
CA MET A 132 19.00 8.61 9.26
C MET A 132 18.17 7.36 9.59
N ILE A 133 17.88 7.08 10.87
CA ILE A 133 17.11 5.87 11.22
C ILE A 133 15.72 5.89 10.56
N PRO A 134 14.91 6.95 10.69
CA PRO A 134 13.64 7.05 9.98
C PRO A 134 13.78 7.11 8.46
N ALA A 135 14.81 7.80 7.94
CA ALA A 135 15.07 7.88 6.50
C ALA A 135 15.31 6.48 5.90
N LEU A 136 16.07 5.63 6.58
CA LEU A 136 16.31 4.25 6.16
C LEU A 136 15.05 3.39 6.25
N ASN A 137 14.25 3.53 7.30
CA ASN A 137 12.96 2.82 7.41
C ASN A 137 12.02 3.17 6.24
N CYS A 138 11.93 4.44 5.85
CA CYS A 138 11.13 4.86 4.69
C CYS A 138 11.59 4.23 3.38
N LYS A 139 12.90 4.02 3.22
CA LYS A 139 13.47 3.37 2.03
C LYS A 139 13.25 1.85 2.08
N LEU A 140 13.38 1.24 3.25
CA LEU A 140 13.22 -0.20 3.44
C LEU A 140 11.78 -0.66 3.25
N VAL A 141 10.78 0.12 3.69
CA VAL A 141 9.38 -0.31 3.62
C VAL A 141 8.92 -0.59 2.19
N ALA A 142 9.42 0.16 1.20
CA ALA A 142 9.12 -0.08 -0.21
C ALA A 142 9.61 -1.46 -0.71
N CYS A 143 10.64 -2.02 -0.06
CA CYS A 143 11.15 -3.36 -0.37
C CYS A 143 10.36 -4.47 0.33
N ILE A 144 9.53 -4.15 1.33
CA ILE A 144 8.78 -5.14 2.12
C ILE A 144 7.49 -5.57 1.41
N ASP A 145 6.87 -4.69 0.61
CA ASP A 145 5.59 -4.94 -0.06
C ASP A 145 5.54 -6.28 -0.84
N PRO A 146 6.53 -6.64 -1.68
CA PRO A 146 6.53 -7.92 -2.40
C PRO A 146 6.48 -9.14 -1.47
N TYR A 147 7.10 -9.06 -0.29
CA TYR A 147 7.08 -10.14 0.71
C TYR A 147 5.70 -10.25 1.36
N VAL A 148 5.05 -9.13 1.66
CA VAL A 148 3.68 -9.13 2.20
C VAL A 148 2.72 -9.78 1.20
N TYR A 149 2.84 -9.45 -0.10
CA TYR A 149 2.06 -10.08 -1.15
C TYR A 149 2.38 -11.57 -1.29
N ALA A 150 3.65 -11.97 -1.24
CA ALA A 150 4.08 -13.37 -1.28
C ALA A 150 3.49 -14.22 -0.15
N ILE A 151 3.23 -13.62 1.02
CA ILE A 151 2.65 -14.34 2.17
C ILE A 151 1.13 -14.34 2.12
N SER A 152 0.52 -13.21 1.74
CA SER A 152 -0.91 -12.98 2.02
C SER A 152 -1.81 -12.88 0.78
N HIS A 153 -1.27 -12.62 -0.42
CA HIS A 153 -2.10 -12.37 -1.61
C HIS A 153 -2.28 -13.65 -2.46
N PRO A 154 -3.50 -14.24 -2.54
CA PRO A 154 -3.72 -15.54 -3.17
C PRO A 154 -3.29 -15.60 -4.65
N ARG A 155 -3.71 -14.64 -5.47
CA ARG A 155 -3.34 -14.63 -6.91
C ARG A 155 -1.84 -14.44 -7.14
N TYR A 156 -1.20 -13.52 -6.41
CA TYR A 156 0.24 -13.32 -6.46
C TYR A 156 1.00 -14.60 -6.12
N ARG A 157 0.53 -15.34 -5.11
CA ARG A 157 1.10 -16.63 -4.70
C ARG A 157 0.96 -17.72 -5.76
N VAL A 158 -0.18 -17.80 -6.45
CA VAL A 158 -0.36 -18.72 -7.59
C VAL A 158 0.63 -18.42 -8.71
N GLU A 159 0.82 -17.15 -9.06
CA GLU A 159 1.81 -16.78 -10.09
C GLU A 159 3.26 -17.01 -9.63
N LEU A 160 3.55 -16.77 -8.35
CA LEU A 160 4.86 -17.04 -7.77
C LEU A 160 5.19 -18.54 -7.78
N GLN A 161 4.20 -19.40 -7.50
CA GLN A 161 4.33 -20.85 -7.59
C GLN A 161 4.66 -21.31 -9.03
N LYS A 162 4.04 -20.70 -10.05
CA LYS A 162 4.31 -21.02 -11.47
C LYS A 162 5.72 -20.57 -11.90
N ARG A 163 6.13 -19.38 -11.48
CA ARG A 163 7.37 -18.73 -11.97
C ARG A 163 8.61 -19.09 -11.17
N LEU A 164 8.47 -19.37 -9.86
CA LEU A 164 9.56 -19.66 -8.94
C LEU A 164 9.24 -20.95 -8.13
N PRO A 165 9.30 -22.14 -8.76
CA PRO A 165 8.91 -23.40 -8.13
C PRO A 165 9.78 -23.78 -6.92
N TRP A 166 11.00 -23.23 -6.83
CA TRP A 166 11.92 -23.44 -5.71
C TRP A 166 11.48 -22.77 -4.39
N LEU A 167 10.50 -21.86 -4.42
CA LEU A 167 9.92 -21.24 -3.21
C LEU A 167 8.93 -22.16 -2.47
N ALA A 168 8.65 -23.37 -3.01
CA ALA A 168 7.79 -24.40 -2.41
C ALA A 168 6.41 -23.89 -1.94
N ILE A 169 5.87 -22.87 -2.62
CA ILE A 169 4.55 -22.28 -2.33
C ILE A 169 3.47 -23.28 -2.76
N LYS A 170 2.51 -23.53 -1.87
CA LYS A 170 1.31 -24.30 -2.15
C LYS A 170 0.10 -23.40 -2.01
N GLU A 171 -0.41 -22.89 -3.12
CA GLU A 171 -1.65 -22.12 -3.16
C GLU A 171 -2.64 -22.83 -4.10
N SER A 172 -3.84 -23.12 -3.61
CA SER A 172 -4.89 -23.73 -4.44
C SER A 172 -5.34 -22.74 -5.51
N SER A 173 -5.42 -23.17 -6.76
CA SER A 173 -5.97 -22.38 -7.85
C SER A 173 -7.49 -22.37 -7.74
N GLY A 174 -8.04 -21.62 -6.77
CA GLY A 174 -9.47 -21.37 -6.72
C GLY A 174 -9.85 -20.41 -7.84
N ASP A 175 -10.76 -20.82 -8.74
CA ASP A 175 -11.34 -20.02 -9.82
C ASP A 175 -12.03 -18.77 -9.25
N THR A 176 -11.24 -17.73 -9.02
CA THR A 176 -11.76 -16.38 -8.87
C THR A 176 -11.37 -15.67 -10.15
N GLN A 177 -12.09 -15.93 -11.24
CA GLN A 177 -12.06 -15.07 -12.41
C GLN A 177 -12.66 -13.72 -12.00
N SER A 178 -11.84 -12.68 -11.98
CA SER A 178 -12.34 -11.32 -12.16
C SER A 178 -11.91 -10.92 -13.56
N THR A 179 -12.90 -10.61 -14.38
CA THR A 179 -12.82 -10.10 -15.74
C THR A 179 -11.64 -9.14 -15.91
N THR A 180 -10.55 -9.62 -16.50
CA THR A 180 -9.57 -8.75 -17.13
C THR A 180 -10.24 -8.13 -18.34
N THR A 181 -10.30 -6.80 -18.39
CA THR A 181 -10.58 -6.05 -19.61
C THR A 181 -9.46 -6.35 -20.60
N GLU A 182 -9.61 -7.43 -21.37
CA GLU A 182 -8.80 -7.63 -22.57
C GLU A 182 -9.26 -6.61 -23.60
N VAL A 183 -8.40 -5.61 -23.83
CA VAL A 183 -8.49 -4.74 -24.99
C VAL A 183 -8.46 -5.64 -26.23
N THR A 184 -9.61 -5.80 -26.88
CA THR A 184 -9.73 -6.51 -28.14
C THR A 184 -8.98 -5.72 -29.23
N THR A 185 -7.72 -6.05 -29.49
CA THR A 185 -7.12 -5.79 -30.80
C THR A 185 -7.60 -6.88 -31.74
N ALA A 186 -8.69 -6.59 -32.47
CA ALA A 186 -9.14 -7.41 -33.58
C ALA A 186 -8.10 -7.35 -34.73
N PRO A 187 -7.80 -8.47 -35.42
CA PRO A 187 -7.04 -8.42 -36.67
C PRO A 187 -7.91 -7.86 -37.81
N PRO A 188 -7.33 -7.21 -38.84
CA PRO A 188 -8.11 -6.71 -39.98
C PRO A 188 -8.69 -7.88 -40.78
N GLN A 189 -10.01 -7.84 -41.01
CA GLN A 189 -10.68 -8.67 -42.00
C GLN A 189 -10.13 -8.36 -43.40
N GLN A 190 -9.56 -9.36 -44.07
CA GLN A 190 -9.29 -9.29 -45.50
C GLN A 190 -10.61 -9.46 -46.26
N THR A 191 -11.06 -8.36 -46.85
CA THR A 191 -12.16 -8.27 -47.80
C THR A 191 -11.86 -9.12 -49.03
N THR A 192 -12.73 -10.10 -49.28
CA THR A 192 -12.83 -10.78 -50.58
C THR A 192 -13.31 -9.78 -51.62
N THR A 193 -12.56 -9.60 -52.70
CA THR A 193 -13.05 -8.93 -53.90
C THR A 193 -12.73 -9.77 -55.12
N THR A 194 -13.80 -10.03 -55.87
CA THR A 194 -13.92 -10.53 -57.26
C THR A 194 -13.47 -11.95 -57.57
#